data_AF-A0A7S1L6B0-F1
#
_entry.id   AF-A0A7S1L6B0-F1
#
_cell.length_a   1.000
_cell.length_b   1.000
_cell.length_c   1.000
_cell.angle_alpha   90.00
_cell.angle_beta   90.00
_cell.angle_gamma   90.00
#
_symmetry.space_group_name_H-M   'P 1'
#
loop_
_entity.id
_entity.type
_entity.pdbx_description
1 polymer ?
#
loop_
_entity_poly.entity_id
_entity_poly.type
_entity_poly.pdbx_seq_one_letter_code
_entity_poly.pdbx_strand_id
1 'polypeptide(L)'
;TCTVAMAGGADVRACDVRKGDVLADGRSTVECVVKVRIDAPTARLVRFKSGLLISRYHPIRLPESDGSAAGPWVFPCDAPLSLVDDFDARLPQIDSGDAFVYSLILRRESDTEPTETAAGIVVDGISVAPFAHDCNPAAATKHDTDGALPHAFFGSRATVIEALRQRDGGCAYDAGCVIVDRLVRDSDSQLIVGLETSAQ
;
A
#
# COMPACT_ATOMS: atom_id res chain seq x y z
N THR A 1 -6.46 13.81 6.01
CA THR A 1 -6.87 12.45 5.59
C THR A 1 -6.43 12.28 4.16
N CYS A 2 -5.77 11.18 3.81
CA CYS A 2 -5.28 10.99 2.45
C CYS A 2 -6.41 10.71 1.47
N THR A 3 -6.24 11.10 0.21
CA THR A 3 -7.18 10.90 -0.88
C THR A 3 -6.57 10.08 -2.00
N VAL A 4 -7.37 9.24 -2.63
CA VAL A 4 -7.03 8.34 -3.74
C VAL A 4 -7.65 8.89 -5.00
N ALA A 5 -6.86 9.02 -6.06
CA ALA A 5 -7.34 9.49 -7.35
C ALA A 5 -8.13 8.39 -8.07
N MET A 6 -9.36 8.71 -8.46
CA MET A 6 -10.33 7.80 -9.04
C MET A 6 -10.53 8.06 -10.54
N ALA A 7 -11.16 7.10 -11.23
CA ALA A 7 -11.58 7.29 -12.62
C ALA A 7 -12.51 8.51 -12.74
N GLY A 8 -12.35 9.29 -13.82
CA GLY A 8 -13.11 10.53 -14.03
C GLY A 8 -12.57 11.76 -13.28
N GLY A 9 -11.42 11.63 -12.59
CA GLY A 9 -10.73 12.76 -11.95
C GLY A 9 -11.26 13.16 -10.58
N ALA A 10 -12.10 12.32 -9.97
CA ALA A 10 -12.55 12.50 -8.59
C ALA A 10 -11.48 12.02 -7.60
N ASP A 11 -11.42 12.67 -6.43
CA ASP A 11 -10.60 12.22 -5.30
C ASP A 11 -11.50 11.65 -4.20
N VAL A 12 -11.22 10.43 -3.75
CA VAL A 12 -11.97 9.76 -2.69
C VAL A 12 -11.07 9.56 -1.48
N ARG A 13 -11.57 9.84 -0.27
CA ARG A 13 -10.78 9.60 0.95
C ARG A 13 -10.40 8.12 1.04
N ALA A 14 -9.16 7.82 1.44
CA ALA A 14 -8.68 6.44 1.54
C ALA A 14 -9.58 5.53 2.41
N CYS A 15 -10.24 6.09 3.42
CA CYS A 15 -11.19 5.38 4.29
C CYS A 15 -12.56 5.11 3.65
N ASP A 16 -12.90 5.82 2.58
CA ASP A 16 -14.18 5.73 1.88
C ASP A 16 -14.09 4.92 0.58
N VAL A 17 -12.88 4.54 0.15
CA VAL A 17 -12.64 3.62 -0.98
C VAL A 17 -13.27 2.25 -0.68
N ARG A 18 -13.84 1.63 -1.71
CA ARG A 18 -14.58 0.36 -1.62
C ARG A 18 -14.22 -0.57 -2.78
N LYS A 19 -14.52 -1.86 -2.59
CA LYS A 19 -14.46 -2.85 -3.68
C LYS A 19 -15.35 -2.42 -4.84
N GLY A 20 -14.84 -2.59 -6.06
CA GLY A 20 -15.50 -2.19 -7.30
C GLY A 20 -15.17 -0.78 -7.76
N ASP A 21 -14.55 0.05 -6.92
CA ASP A 21 -14.11 1.38 -7.31
C ASP A 21 -13.00 1.29 -8.38
N VAL A 22 -13.04 2.20 -9.36
CA VAL A 22 -12.06 2.25 -10.47
C VAL A 22 -11.09 3.40 -10.23
N LEU A 23 -9.79 3.12 -10.33
CA LEU A 23 -8.73 4.11 -10.12
C LEU A 23 -8.56 5.04 -11.32
N ALA A 24 -7.80 6.13 -11.13
CA ALA A 24 -7.55 7.14 -12.16
C ALA A 24 -6.93 6.59 -13.46
N ASP A 25 -6.29 5.43 -13.44
CA ASP A 25 -5.76 4.77 -14.64
C ASP A 25 -6.85 4.19 -15.56
N GLY A 26 -8.09 4.12 -15.08
CA GLY A 26 -9.25 3.56 -15.80
C GLY A 26 -9.18 2.05 -16.05
N ARG A 27 -8.19 1.36 -15.50
CA ARG A 27 -7.90 -0.07 -15.79
C ARG A 27 -7.79 -0.92 -14.52
N SER A 28 -7.50 -0.30 -13.39
CA SER A 28 -7.39 -0.95 -12.09
C SER A 28 -8.68 -0.77 -11.30
N THR A 29 -9.25 -1.89 -10.86
CA THR A 29 -10.42 -1.91 -9.96
C THR A 29 -9.98 -2.36 -8.57
N VAL A 30 -10.48 -1.71 -7.52
CA VAL A 30 -10.27 -2.13 -6.14
C VAL A 30 -10.99 -3.46 -5.91
N GLU A 31 -10.23 -4.49 -5.56
CA GLU A 31 -10.77 -5.80 -5.22
C GLU A 31 -11.05 -5.94 -3.73
N CYS A 32 -10.15 -5.39 -2.90
CA CYS A 32 -10.28 -5.41 -1.45
C CYS A 32 -9.54 -4.23 -0.83
N VAL A 33 -10.14 -3.63 0.20
CA VAL A 33 -9.49 -2.66 1.09
C VAL A 33 -8.98 -3.40 2.31
N VAL A 34 -7.69 -3.30 2.58
CA VAL A 34 -7.05 -3.87 3.78
C VAL A 34 -6.80 -2.75 4.77
N LYS A 35 -7.43 -2.85 5.94
CA LYS A 35 -7.29 -1.89 7.04
C LYS A 35 -6.40 -2.52 8.10
N VAL A 36 -5.14 -2.07 8.19
CA VAL A 36 -4.20 -2.55 9.20
C VAL A 36 -4.31 -1.65 10.42
N ARG A 37 -4.72 -2.18 11.57
CA ARG A 37 -4.71 -1.44 12.84
C ARG A 37 -3.28 -1.02 13.15
N ILE A 38 -3.15 0.21 13.63
CA ILE A 38 -1.88 0.74 14.11
C ILE A 38 -2.05 1.29 15.52
N ASP A 39 -1.03 1.10 16.33
CA ASP A 39 -0.92 1.73 17.63
C ASP A 39 -0.41 3.16 17.42
N ALA A 40 -1.33 4.13 17.41
CA ALA A 40 -1.06 5.52 17.04
C ALA A 40 0.13 6.17 17.78
N PRO A 41 0.36 5.94 19.10
CA PRO A 41 1.51 6.47 19.82
C PRO A 41 2.87 5.92 19.35
N THR A 42 2.92 4.70 18.81
CA THR A 42 4.17 4.03 18.41
C THR A 42 4.37 3.97 16.90
N ALA A 43 3.33 4.23 16.12
CA ALA A 43 3.42 4.29 14.66
C ALA A 43 4.36 5.42 14.20
N ARG A 44 5.39 5.07 13.43
CA ARG A 44 6.29 6.03 12.77
C ARG A 44 5.87 6.19 11.32
N LEU A 45 5.32 7.35 11.00
CA LEU A 45 4.82 7.69 9.66
C LEU A 45 5.64 8.82 9.06
N VAL A 46 5.61 8.93 7.74
CA VAL A 46 6.17 10.05 6.98
C VAL A 46 5.03 10.86 6.42
N ARG A 47 5.05 12.18 6.66
CA ARG A 47 4.12 13.14 6.08
C ARG A 47 4.80 13.91 4.97
N PHE A 48 4.24 13.82 3.77
CA PHE A 48 4.66 14.61 2.61
C PHE A 48 3.92 15.94 2.55
N LYS A 49 4.53 16.92 1.88
CA LYS A 49 3.93 18.23 1.57
C LYS A 49 2.65 18.14 0.76
N SER A 50 2.46 17.06 0.02
CA SER A 50 1.23 16.82 -0.73
C SER A 50 0.03 16.48 0.16
N GLY A 51 0.28 16.11 1.43
CA GLY A 51 -0.73 15.62 2.36
C GLY A 51 -0.66 14.12 2.62
N LEU A 52 0.08 13.37 1.80
CA LEU A 52 0.26 11.93 1.99
C LEU A 52 0.88 11.64 3.36
N LEU A 53 0.20 10.82 4.14
CA LEU A 53 0.69 10.23 5.37
C LEU A 53 0.80 8.73 5.20
N ILE A 54 2.01 8.19 5.29
CA ILE A 54 2.30 6.81 4.92
C ILE A 54 3.35 6.18 5.85
N SER A 55 3.39 4.84 5.92
CA SER A 55 4.46 4.17 6.67
C SER A 55 5.82 4.40 6.02
N ARG A 56 6.88 4.44 6.84
CA ARG A 56 8.26 4.72 6.40
C ARG A 56 8.79 3.80 5.29
N TYR A 57 8.27 2.58 5.23
CA TYR A 57 8.77 1.51 4.37
C TYR A 57 7.71 1.01 3.39
N HIS A 58 6.67 1.81 3.13
CA HIS A 58 5.73 1.51 2.06
C HIS A 58 6.22 2.13 0.75
N PRO A 59 6.50 1.33 -0.29
CA PRO A 59 7.05 1.85 -1.54
C PRO A 59 6.23 2.96 -2.20
N ILE A 60 6.91 4.01 -2.64
CA ILE A 60 6.34 5.13 -3.41
C ILE A 60 7.17 5.44 -4.66
N ARG A 61 6.56 5.99 -5.70
CA ARG A 61 7.28 6.71 -6.76
C ARG A 61 6.97 8.19 -6.64
N LEU A 62 8.03 8.99 -6.62
CA LEU A 62 7.93 10.44 -6.59
C LEU A 62 7.79 10.96 -8.03
N PRO A 63 7.02 12.05 -8.26
CA PRO A 63 6.99 12.69 -9.55
C PRO A 63 8.37 13.27 -9.89
N GLU A 64 8.80 13.17 -11.15
CA GLU A 64 10.01 13.84 -11.60
C GLU A 64 9.79 15.35 -11.76
N SER A 65 10.82 16.12 -11.45
CA SER A 65 10.78 17.59 -11.46
C SER A 65 10.58 18.19 -12.86
N ASP A 66 10.85 17.43 -13.91
CA ASP A 66 10.72 17.85 -15.31
C ASP A 66 9.34 17.52 -15.91
N GLY A 67 8.43 16.93 -15.11
CA GLY A 67 7.11 16.52 -15.56
C GLY A 67 7.11 15.25 -16.43
N SER A 68 8.24 14.53 -16.50
CA SER A 68 8.33 13.24 -17.19
C SER A 68 7.71 12.10 -16.36
N ALA A 69 7.82 10.86 -16.88
CA ALA A 69 7.23 9.66 -16.27
C ALA A 69 7.67 9.48 -14.81
N ALA A 70 6.89 8.72 -14.03
CA ALA A 70 7.15 8.54 -12.60
C ALA A 70 8.58 8.00 -12.35
N GLY A 71 9.29 8.62 -11.41
CA GLY A 71 10.66 8.25 -11.04
C GLY A 71 10.75 6.87 -10.37
N PRO A 72 11.95 6.47 -9.89
CA PRO A 72 12.14 5.14 -9.31
C PRO A 72 11.29 4.93 -8.04
N TRP A 73 11.01 3.65 -7.74
CA TRP A 73 10.44 3.29 -6.44
C TRP A 73 11.46 3.57 -5.34
N VAL A 74 11.01 4.26 -4.29
CA VAL A 74 11.79 4.57 -3.10
C VAL A 74 10.95 4.30 -1.85
N PHE A 75 11.63 4.18 -0.70
CA PHE A 75 10.95 4.20 0.58
C PHE A 75 10.76 5.64 1.08
N PRO A 76 9.62 5.96 1.72
CA PRO A 76 9.36 7.28 2.27
C PRO A 76 10.44 7.81 3.22
N CYS A 77 11.14 6.94 3.96
CA CYS A 77 12.24 7.38 4.82
C CYS A 77 13.49 7.84 4.06
N ASP A 78 13.60 7.51 2.77
CA ASP A 78 14.71 7.89 1.89
C ASP A 78 14.31 9.02 0.92
N ALA A 79 13.09 9.56 1.06
CA ALA A 79 12.59 10.63 0.21
C ALA A 79 13.34 11.96 0.43
N PRO A 80 13.47 12.83 -0.59
CA PRO A 80 14.11 14.12 -0.44
C PRO A 80 13.43 15.01 0.61
N LEU A 81 14.25 15.68 1.45
CA LEU A 81 13.76 16.63 2.47
C LEU A 81 12.91 17.76 1.89
N SER A 82 13.08 18.09 0.61
CA SER A 82 12.28 19.13 -0.07
C SER A 82 10.81 18.74 -0.22
N LEU A 83 10.48 17.45 -0.19
CA LEU A 83 9.12 16.91 -0.40
C LEU A 83 8.45 16.43 0.90
N VAL A 84 9.22 16.23 1.96
CA VAL A 84 8.74 15.71 3.24
C VAL A 84 8.58 16.85 4.24
N ASP A 85 7.44 16.88 4.93
CA ASP A 85 7.18 17.80 6.04
C ASP A 85 7.69 17.24 7.36
N ASP A 86 7.49 15.94 7.59
CA ASP A 86 7.84 15.28 8.85
C ASP A 86 8.14 13.78 8.64
N PHE A 87 9.33 13.33 9.04
CA PHE A 87 9.75 11.93 8.94
C PHE A 87 9.34 11.05 10.13
N ASP A 88 8.83 11.67 11.20
CA ASP A 88 8.36 11.00 12.41
C ASP A 88 6.98 11.53 12.81
N ALA A 89 6.14 11.75 11.79
CA ALA A 89 4.79 12.24 11.94
C ALA A 89 3.99 11.31 12.85
N ARG A 90 3.53 11.87 13.97
CA ARG A 90 2.60 11.19 14.87
C ARG A 90 1.19 11.44 14.41
N LEU A 91 0.34 10.42 14.54
CA LEU A 91 -1.08 10.66 14.44
C LEU A 91 -1.51 11.58 15.59
N PRO A 92 -2.44 12.53 15.36
CA PRO A 92 -3.08 13.21 16.46
C PRO A 92 -3.65 12.16 17.40
N GLN A 93 -3.79 12.47 18.69
CA GLN A 93 -4.35 11.54 19.65
C GLN A 93 -5.80 11.23 19.23
N ILE A 94 -5.97 10.12 18.51
CA ILE A 94 -7.28 9.58 18.15
C ILE A 94 -7.69 8.79 19.38
N ASP A 95 -8.66 9.30 20.13
CA ASP A 95 -9.32 8.51 21.14
C ASP A 95 -9.91 7.27 20.45
N SER A 96 -9.60 6.09 21.00
CA SER A 96 -10.07 4.75 20.57
C SER A 96 -9.32 4.07 19.42
N GLY A 97 -9.24 2.74 19.51
CA GLY A 97 -8.43 1.80 18.70
C GLY A 97 -8.82 1.66 17.23
N ASP A 98 -9.18 2.76 16.58
CA ASP A 98 -9.65 2.85 15.20
C ASP A 98 -8.67 3.59 14.28
N ALA A 99 -7.39 3.64 14.65
CA ALA A 99 -6.33 4.13 13.75
C ALA A 99 -5.93 3.00 12.78
N PHE A 100 -6.04 3.27 11.48
CA PHE A 100 -5.70 2.30 10.43
C PHE A 100 -4.77 2.89 9.38
N VAL A 101 -3.88 2.04 8.86
CA VAL A 101 -3.28 2.21 7.54
C VAL A 101 -4.16 1.48 6.53
N TYR A 102 -4.48 2.17 5.44
CA TYR A 102 -5.32 1.65 4.37
C TYR A 102 -4.44 1.24 3.20
N SER A 103 -4.58 -0.01 2.77
CA SER A 103 -3.88 -0.56 1.62
C SER A 103 -4.90 -1.19 0.66
N LEU A 104 -4.64 -1.13 -0.64
CA LEU A 104 -5.57 -1.64 -1.66
C LEU A 104 -4.99 -2.89 -2.35
N ILE A 105 -5.84 -3.89 -2.52
CA ILE A 105 -5.64 -4.99 -3.48
C ILE A 105 -6.38 -4.58 -4.74
N LEU A 106 -5.69 -4.68 -5.88
CA LEU A 106 -6.23 -4.31 -7.18
C LEU A 106 -6.41 -5.57 -8.04
N ARG A 107 -7.42 -5.51 -8.89
CA ARG A 107 -7.65 -6.41 -10.02
C ARG A 107 -7.55 -5.61 -11.31
N ARG A 108 -6.84 -6.12 -12.33
CA ARG A 108 -6.77 -5.48 -13.66
C ARG A 108 -7.65 -6.24 -14.64
N GLU A 109 -8.14 -5.53 -15.66
CA GLU A 109 -8.98 -6.15 -16.70
C GLU A 109 -8.24 -7.21 -17.53
N SER A 110 -6.90 -7.14 -17.61
CA SER A 110 -6.07 -8.03 -18.43
C SER A 110 -5.24 -9.04 -17.62
N ASP A 111 -5.73 -9.52 -16.47
CA ASP A 111 -5.04 -10.49 -15.58
C ASP A 111 -4.65 -11.82 -16.27
N THR A 112 -4.90 -11.98 -17.58
CA THR A 112 -4.39 -13.08 -18.40
C THR A 112 -2.91 -12.94 -18.79
N GLU A 113 -2.34 -11.73 -18.76
CA GLU A 113 -0.92 -11.50 -19.06
C GLU A 113 -0.19 -10.99 -17.80
N PRO A 114 0.99 -11.53 -17.46
CA PRO A 114 1.80 -11.02 -16.35
C PRO A 114 2.23 -9.59 -16.67
N THR A 115 1.48 -8.60 -16.18
CA THR A 115 1.75 -7.20 -16.48
C THR A 115 3.09 -6.79 -15.88
N GLU A 116 4.02 -6.39 -16.75
CA GLU A 116 5.26 -5.70 -16.39
C GLU A 116 4.92 -4.48 -15.52
N THR A 117 5.40 -4.50 -14.28
CA THR A 117 5.30 -3.45 -13.26
C THR A 117 3.92 -3.26 -12.59
N ALA A 118 3.97 -3.14 -11.27
CA ALA A 118 2.84 -2.64 -10.50
C ALA A 118 2.57 -1.17 -10.88
N ALA A 119 1.54 -0.91 -11.69
CA ALA A 119 0.87 0.37 -11.73
C ALA A 119 0.52 0.75 -10.28
N GLY A 120 1.06 1.89 -9.83
CA GLY A 120 0.84 2.39 -8.49
C GLY A 120 -0.54 3.04 -8.36
N ILE A 121 -0.96 3.21 -7.12
CA ILE A 121 -2.15 3.94 -6.72
C ILE A 121 -1.73 5.39 -6.50
N VAL A 122 -2.38 6.36 -7.15
CA VAL A 122 -2.09 7.78 -6.89
C VAL A 122 -2.83 8.21 -5.62
N VAL A 123 -2.08 8.57 -4.59
CA VAL A 123 -2.58 9.01 -3.29
C VAL A 123 -1.98 10.38 -2.98
N ASP A 124 -2.83 11.40 -2.85
CA ASP A 124 -2.41 12.81 -2.70
C ASP A 124 -1.29 13.18 -3.69
N GLY A 125 -1.47 12.82 -4.97
CA GLY A 125 -0.53 13.10 -6.06
C GLY A 125 0.76 12.25 -6.07
N ILE A 126 0.99 11.35 -5.12
CA ILE A 126 2.15 10.45 -5.08
C ILE A 126 1.73 9.04 -5.47
N SER A 127 2.53 8.36 -6.30
CA SER A 127 2.25 6.97 -6.68
C SER A 127 2.71 6.02 -5.57
N VAL A 128 1.83 5.13 -5.13
CA VAL A 128 2.05 4.22 -4.00
C VAL A 128 1.85 2.78 -4.46
N ALA A 129 2.71 1.85 -4.04
CA ALA A 129 2.56 0.45 -4.45
C ALA A 129 1.30 -0.18 -3.81
N PRO A 130 0.56 -1.05 -4.54
CA PRO A 130 -0.54 -1.81 -3.96
C PRO A 130 -0.03 -2.87 -2.95
N PHE A 131 -0.93 -3.35 -2.07
CA PHE A 131 -0.60 -4.29 -0.98
C PHE A 131 -0.12 -5.66 -1.46
N ALA A 132 -0.37 -5.99 -2.74
CA ALA A 132 0.02 -7.22 -3.41
C ALA A 132 0.53 -6.85 -4.80
N HIS A 133 1.78 -6.39 -4.87
CA HIS A 133 2.31 -5.73 -6.07
C HIS A 133 3.07 -6.68 -7.02
N ASP A 134 2.92 -8.01 -6.83
CA ASP A 134 3.51 -9.07 -7.67
C ASP A 134 4.95 -8.76 -8.09
N CYS A 135 5.81 -8.55 -7.09
CA CYS A 135 7.25 -8.41 -7.34
C CYS A 135 7.76 -9.70 -7.95
N ASN A 136 8.10 -9.65 -9.24
CA ASN A 136 8.82 -10.74 -9.90
C ASN A 136 10.11 -11.01 -9.10
N PRO A 137 10.27 -12.19 -8.48
CA PRO A 137 11.43 -12.50 -7.65
C PRO A 137 12.74 -12.51 -8.46
N ALA A 138 12.67 -12.69 -9.79
CA ALA A 138 13.83 -12.58 -10.67
C ALA A 138 14.32 -11.14 -10.88
N ALA A 139 13.46 -10.14 -10.64
CA ALA A 139 13.79 -8.71 -10.73
C ALA A 139 14.27 -8.12 -9.39
N ALA A 140 14.33 -8.94 -8.33
CA ALA A 140 14.58 -8.50 -6.96
C ALA A 140 16.04 -8.71 -6.52
N THR A 141 16.98 -8.57 -7.45
CA THR A 141 18.42 -8.50 -7.16
C THR A 141 18.75 -7.15 -6.54
N LYS A 142 19.58 -7.20 -5.48
CA LYS A 142 19.71 -6.24 -4.37
C LYS A 142 20.03 -4.78 -4.72
N HIS A 143 20.23 -4.42 -5.98
CA HIS A 143 20.52 -3.06 -6.44
C HIS A 143 20.08 -2.82 -7.90
N ASP A 144 19.17 -3.62 -8.46
CA ASP A 144 18.76 -3.36 -9.84
C ASP A 144 17.89 -2.09 -9.90
N THR A 145 18.37 -1.18 -10.74
CA THR A 145 17.87 0.17 -10.98
C THR A 145 16.43 0.24 -11.47
N ASP A 146 15.77 -0.91 -11.66
CA ASP A 146 14.37 -1.07 -12.10
C ASP A 146 13.41 -1.54 -10.98
N GLY A 147 13.87 -1.62 -9.73
CA GLY A 147 13.04 -1.32 -8.57
C GLY A 147 11.89 -2.28 -8.23
N ALA A 148 12.04 -3.60 -8.40
CA ALA A 148 11.13 -4.56 -7.77
C ALA A 148 11.57 -4.83 -6.32
N LEU A 149 10.74 -4.46 -5.35
CA LEU A 149 11.03 -4.53 -3.92
C LEU A 149 10.79 -5.95 -3.39
N PRO A 150 11.81 -6.76 -3.07
CA PRO A 150 11.60 -8.11 -2.54
C PRO A 150 10.97 -8.03 -1.14
N HIS A 151 9.66 -8.06 -1.08
CA HIS A 151 8.92 -8.43 0.11
C HIS A 151 8.52 -9.89 -0.06
N ALA A 152 9.09 -10.80 0.72
CA ALA A 152 8.79 -12.23 0.62
C ALA A 152 7.27 -12.51 0.72
N PHE A 153 6.55 -11.71 1.51
CA PHE A 153 5.10 -11.81 1.63
C PHE A 153 4.33 -11.00 0.57
N PHE A 154 4.61 -9.69 0.44
CA PHE A 154 3.83 -8.82 -0.47
C PHE A 154 4.19 -8.97 -1.96
N GLY A 155 5.26 -9.71 -2.26
CA GLY A 155 5.70 -9.98 -3.63
C GLY A 155 4.88 -11.05 -4.35
N SER A 156 3.98 -11.74 -3.66
CA SER A 156 3.07 -12.73 -4.25
C SER A 156 1.62 -12.38 -3.95
N ARG A 157 0.89 -11.90 -4.95
CA ARG A 157 -0.53 -11.60 -4.82
C ARG A 157 -1.33 -12.82 -4.41
N ALA A 158 -1.01 -13.99 -4.94
CA ALA A 158 -1.64 -15.24 -4.55
C ALA A 158 -1.48 -15.50 -3.04
N THR A 159 -0.27 -15.36 -2.51
CA THR A 159 0.03 -15.55 -1.08
C THR A 159 -0.71 -14.54 -0.21
N VAL A 160 -0.72 -13.26 -0.59
CA VAL A 160 -1.44 -12.22 0.16
C VAL A 160 -2.95 -12.49 0.16
N ILE A 161 -3.53 -12.83 -0.99
CA ILE A 161 -4.97 -13.13 -1.10
C ILE A 161 -5.36 -14.36 -0.30
N GLU A 162 -4.57 -15.42 -0.36
CA GLU A 162 -4.80 -16.62 0.44
C GLU A 162 -4.79 -16.30 1.94
N ALA A 163 -3.77 -15.57 2.41
CA ALA A 163 -3.68 -15.14 3.81
C ALA A 163 -4.87 -14.26 4.24
N LEU A 164 -5.33 -13.36 3.36
CA LEU A 164 -6.51 -12.53 3.62
C LEU A 164 -7.81 -13.37 3.66
N ARG A 165 -7.95 -14.36 2.78
CA ARG A 165 -9.13 -15.27 2.74
C ARG A 165 -9.20 -16.22 3.93
N GLN A 166 -8.07 -16.55 4.55
CA GLN A 166 -8.06 -17.34 5.78
C GLN A 166 -8.60 -16.56 6.99
N ARG A 167 -8.70 -15.23 6.90
CA ARG A 167 -9.30 -14.39 7.96
C ARG A 167 -10.82 -14.41 7.87
N ASP A 168 -11.47 -14.49 9.03
CA ASP A 168 -12.94 -14.41 9.16
C ASP A 168 -13.69 -15.37 8.22
N GLY A 169 -13.10 -16.54 7.95
CA GLY A 169 -13.64 -17.54 7.02
C GLY A 169 -13.79 -17.05 5.58
N GLY A 170 -13.05 -16.02 5.17
CA GLY A 170 -13.06 -15.44 3.82
C GLY A 170 -14.18 -14.43 3.56
N CYS A 171 -15.19 -14.37 4.44
CA CYS A 171 -16.37 -13.51 4.25
C CYS A 171 -16.01 -12.03 4.14
N ALA A 172 -15.04 -11.56 4.94
CA ALA A 172 -14.58 -10.17 4.92
C ALA A 172 -13.87 -9.81 3.60
N TYR A 173 -13.05 -10.73 3.08
CA TYR A 173 -12.37 -10.54 1.79
C TYR A 173 -13.37 -10.52 0.63
N ASP A 174 -14.36 -11.42 0.63
CA ASP A 174 -15.39 -11.46 -0.40
C ASP A 174 -16.29 -10.21 -0.35
N ALA A 175 -16.56 -9.69 0.84
CA ALA A 175 -17.22 -8.39 1.05
C ALA A 175 -16.34 -7.19 0.64
N GLY A 176 -15.04 -7.39 0.41
CA GLY A 176 -14.12 -6.37 -0.10
C GLY A 176 -13.46 -5.49 0.95
N CYS A 177 -13.52 -5.86 2.23
CA CYS A 177 -12.88 -5.11 3.30
C CYS A 177 -12.40 -6.05 4.40
N VAL A 178 -11.09 -6.11 4.62
CA VAL A 178 -10.47 -6.93 5.67
C VAL A 178 -9.83 -6.03 6.71
N ILE A 179 -10.09 -6.31 7.98
CA ILE A 179 -9.36 -5.70 9.10
C ILE A 179 -8.25 -6.66 9.54
N VAL A 180 -7.04 -6.12 9.63
CA VAL A 180 -5.84 -6.82 10.09
C VAL A 180 -5.35 -6.15 11.36
N ASP A 181 -5.32 -6.90 12.46
CA ASP A 181 -4.85 -6.38 13.76
C ASP A 181 -3.37 -6.10 13.77
N ARG A 182 -2.60 -7.02 13.21
CA ARG A 182 -1.14 -6.96 13.20
C ARG A 182 -0.56 -7.66 11.97
N LEU A 183 0.53 -7.10 11.48
CA LEU A 183 1.39 -7.73 10.48
C LEU A 183 2.44 -8.56 11.21
N VAL A 184 2.62 -9.82 10.80
CA VAL A 184 3.65 -10.70 11.35
C VAL A 184 4.97 -10.33 10.71
N ARG A 185 5.98 -10.11 11.55
CA ARG A 185 7.33 -9.79 11.11
C ARG A 185 8.28 -10.92 11.47
N ASP A 186 9.22 -11.18 10.57
CA ASP A 186 10.37 -12.04 10.83
C ASP A 186 11.24 -11.44 11.94
N SER A 187 11.69 -12.24 12.90
CA SER A 187 12.43 -11.73 14.06
C SER A 187 13.77 -11.12 13.68
N ASP A 188 14.40 -11.66 12.63
CA ASP A 188 15.78 -11.34 12.27
C ASP A 188 15.83 -10.16 11.31
N SER A 189 15.03 -10.22 10.24
CA SER A 189 14.98 -9.21 9.18
C SER A 189 13.97 -8.09 9.42
N GLN A 190 13.03 -8.28 10.36
CA GLN A 190 11.88 -7.39 10.61
C GLN A 190 10.95 -7.19 9.41
N LEU A 191 11.16 -7.95 8.33
CA LEU A 191 10.31 -7.95 7.15
C LEU A 191 8.96 -8.56 7.47
N ILE A 192 7.92 -8.08 6.79
CA ILE A 192 6.57 -8.65 6.94
C ILE A 192 6.55 -9.99 6.21
N VAL A 193 6.19 -11.04 6.96
CA VAL A 193 6.12 -12.44 6.49
C VAL A 193 4.71 -13.01 6.53
N GLY A 194 3.74 -12.27 7.09
CA GLY A 194 2.37 -12.73 7.19
C GLY A 194 1.43 -11.73 7.84
N LEU A 195 0.20 -12.18 8.07
CA LEU A 195 -0.85 -11.46 8.80
C LEU A 195 -1.17 -12.28 10.05
N GLU A 196 -1.32 -11.63 11.21
CA GLU A 196 -1.61 -12.34 12.48
C GLU A 196 -3.03 -12.89 12.42
N THR A 197 -3.21 -14.21 12.34
CA THR A 197 -4.55 -14.83 12.39
C THR A 197 -5.17 -14.57 13.75
N SER A 198 -6.42 -14.09 13.78
CA SER A 198 -7.16 -13.93 15.04
C SER A 198 -7.12 -15.27 15.80
N ALA A 199 -6.65 -15.24 17.05
CA ALA A 199 -6.72 -16.41 17.91
C ALA A 199 -8.20 -16.78 18.08
N GLN A 200 -8.56 -18.01 17.71
CA GLN A 200 -9.88 -18.57 18.00
C GLN A 200 -10.07 -18.73 19.52
#